data_AF-A0A535R452-F1
#
_entry.id   AF-A0A535R452-F1
#
_cell.length_a   1.000
_cell.length_b   1.000
_cell.length_c   1.000
_cell.angle_alpha   90.00
_cell.angle_beta   90.00
_cell.angle_gamma   90.00
#
_symmetry.space_group_name_H-M   'P 1'
#
loop_
_entity.id
_entity.type
_entity.pdbx_description
1 polymer ?
#
loop_
_entity_poly.entity_id
_entity_poly.type
_entity_poly.pdbx_seq_one_letter_code
_entity_poly.pdbx_strand_id
1 'polypeptide(L)'
;MSRAVTVAKAGQGRSKVGWSALAWLVAFVFFFPVLWMMLEALKTESQAASIPPTIFFVPTLTEFQEVLSRDFPPFFINSAVATIGSTLLVIVLGLPAAYALSIRPVAQARD
;
A
#
# COMPACT_ATOMS: atom_id res chain seq x y z
N MET A 1 53.90 16.23 -0.37
CA MET A 1 53.82 14.88 -0.96
C MET A 1 52.37 14.41 -0.86
N SER A 2 51.66 14.43 -2.01
CA SER A 2 50.24 14.08 -2.15
C SER A 2 50.13 12.62 -2.57
N ARG A 3 49.27 11.83 -1.90
CA ARG A 3 48.81 10.53 -2.41
C ARG A 3 47.30 10.57 -2.52
N ALA A 4 46.83 10.79 -3.75
CA ALA A 4 45.44 10.53 -4.12
C ALA A 4 45.20 9.02 -4.01
N VAL A 5 44.37 8.62 -3.06
CA VAL A 5 43.83 7.26 -2.98
C VAL A 5 42.61 7.22 -3.90
N THR A 6 42.83 6.89 -5.16
CA THR A 6 41.73 6.58 -6.09
C THR A 6 41.22 5.18 -5.78
N VAL A 7 40.11 5.10 -5.05
CA VAL A 7 39.38 3.84 -4.86
C VAL A 7 38.66 3.52 -6.16
N ALA A 8 39.18 2.55 -6.91
CA ALA A 8 38.51 1.99 -8.08
C ALA A 8 37.22 1.27 -7.66
N LYS A 9 36.05 1.81 -8.07
CA LYS A 9 34.75 1.17 -7.88
C LYS A 9 34.55 0.08 -8.94
N ALA A 10 35.36 -0.97 -8.87
CA ALA A 10 35.26 -2.11 -9.78
C ALA A 10 34.07 -3.00 -9.40
N GLY A 11 33.17 -3.27 -10.35
CA GLY A 11 32.30 -4.47 -10.31
C GLY A 11 30.86 -4.34 -9.81
N GLN A 12 30.27 -3.14 -9.71
CA GLN A 12 28.88 -2.98 -9.22
C GLN A 12 27.76 -3.07 -10.29
N GLY A 13 28.07 -3.40 -11.55
CA GLY A 13 27.10 -3.31 -12.66
C GLY A 13 26.19 -4.54 -12.86
N ARG A 14 26.71 -5.77 -12.70
CA ARG A 14 25.99 -7.01 -13.07
C ARG A 14 25.09 -7.57 -11.96
N SER A 15 25.52 -7.50 -10.70
CA SER A 15 24.68 -7.92 -9.56
C SER A 15 23.48 -7.00 -9.37
N LYS A 16 23.66 -5.69 -9.61
CA LYS A 16 22.57 -4.71 -9.44
C LYS A 16 21.43 -4.89 -10.42
N VAL A 17 21.69 -5.24 -11.68
CA VAL A 17 20.62 -5.47 -12.66
C VAL A 17 19.77 -6.68 -12.26
N GLY A 18 20.39 -7.77 -11.79
CA GLY A 18 19.66 -8.93 -11.29
C GLY A 18 18.79 -8.61 -10.07
N TRP A 19 19.32 -7.87 -9.10
CA TRP A 19 18.56 -7.42 -7.93
C TRP A 19 17.45 -6.43 -8.29
N SER A 20 17.68 -5.52 -9.22
CA SER A 20 16.65 -4.59 -9.70
C SER A 20 15.54 -5.31 -10.44
N ALA A 21 15.86 -6.27 -11.32
CA ALA A 21 14.85 -7.07 -12.02
C ALA A 21 14.02 -7.92 -11.04
N LEU A 22 14.66 -8.53 -10.04
CA LEU A 22 13.96 -9.26 -8.98
C LEU A 22 13.03 -8.35 -8.18
N ALA A 23 13.49 -7.16 -7.79
CA ALA A 23 12.65 -6.19 -7.07
C ALA A 23 11.41 -5.78 -7.88
N TRP A 24 11.57 -5.53 -9.19
CA TRP A 24 10.44 -5.24 -10.08
C TRP A 24 9.48 -6.41 -10.25
N LEU A 25 10.01 -7.64 -10.36
CA LEU A 25 9.17 -8.84 -10.44
C LEU A 25 8.34 -9.01 -9.17
N VAL A 26 8.97 -8.89 -8.00
CA VAL A 26 8.28 -8.96 -6.71
C VAL A 26 7.22 -7.87 -6.61
N ALA A 27 7.57 -6.61 -6.91
CA ALA A 27 6.62 -5.51 -6.90
C ALA A 27 5.43 -5.78 -7.84
N PHE A 28 5.67 -6.30 -9.04
CA PHE A 28 4.60 -6.65 -9.98
C PHE A 28 3.72 -7.79 -9.46
N VAL A 29 4.29 -8.83 -8.85
CA VAL A 29 3.51 -9.94 -8.27
C VAL A 29 2.60 -9.45 -7.14
N PHE A 30 3.07 -8.56 -6.28
CA PHE A 30 2.25 -7.98 -5.21
C PHE A 30 1.25 -6.94 -5.71
N PHE A 31 1.58 -6.22 -6.79
CA PHE A 31 0.68 -5.23 -7.40
C PHE A 31 -0.37 -5.88 -8.32
N PHE A 32 -0.08 -7.04 -8.89
CA PHE A 32 -0.94 -7.72 -9.86
C PHE A 32 -2.38 -7.95 -9.34
N PRO A 33 -2.62 -8.41 -8.10
CA PRO A 33 -3.97 -8.51 -7.55
C PRO A 33 -4.72 -7.17 -7.51
N VAL A 34 -4.01 -6.07 -7.20
CA VAL A 34 -4.58 -4.72 -7.18
C VAL A 34 -4.93 -4.27 -8.60
N LEU A 35 -4.03 -4.50 -9.56
CA LEU A 35 -4.29 -4.23 -10.97
C LEU A 35 -5.51 -5.00 -11.48
N TRP A 36 -5.61 -6.30 -11.14
CA TRP A 36 -6.74 -7.12 -11.52
C TRP A 36 -8.06 -6.60 -10.91
N MET A 37 -8.04 -6.26 -9.62
CA MET A 37 -9.21 -5.66 -8.94
C MET A 37 -9.65 -4.35 -9.61
N MET A 38 -8.71 -3.51 -10.04
CA MET A 38 -9.03 -2.28 -10.78
C MET A 38 -9.64 -2.55 -12.15
N LEU A 39 -9.14 -3.54 -12.89
CA LEU A 39 -9.69 -3.93 -14.19
C LEU A 39 -11.11 -4.48 -14.04
N GLU A 40 -11.36 -5.33 -13.05
CA GLU A 40 -12.70 -5.86 -12.75
C GLU A 40 -13.67 -4.76 -12.31
N ALA A 41 -13.23 -3.78 -11.53
CA ALA A 41 -14.07 -2.68 -11.08
C ALA A 41 -14.58 -1.78 -12.23
N LEU A 42 -13.91 -1.78 -13.38
CA LEU A 42 -14.29 -1.00 -14.58
C LEU A 42 -15.18 -1.77 -15.55
N LYS A 43 -15.48 -3.04 -15.28
CA LYS A 43 -16.39 -3.88 -16.07
C LYS A 43 -17.83 -3.71 -15.59
N THR A 44 -18.79 -4.08 -16.43
CA THR A 44 -20.20 -4.20 -16.01
C THR A 44 -20.36 -5.36 -15.03
N GLU A 45 -21.39 -5.33 -14.18
CA GLU A 45 -21.67 -6.40 -13.21
C GLU A 45 -21.73 -7.79 -13.90
N SER A 46 -22.37 -7.86 -15.06
CA SER A 46 -22.49 -9.07 -15.87
C SER A 46 -21.15 -9.59 -16.42
N GLN A 47 -20.21 -8.71 -16.71
CA GLN A 47 -18.88 -9.08 -17.22
C GLN A 47 -17.95 -9.49 -16.08
N ALA A 48 -18.02 -8.82 -14.93
CA ALA A 48 -17.25 -9.18 -13.75
C ALA A 48 -17.66 -10.55 -13.18
N ALA A 49 -18.95 -10.91 -13.28
CA ALA A 49 -19.47 -12.21 -12.84
C ALA A 49 -19.32 -13.33 -13.89
N SER A 50 -18.76 -13.05 -15.07
CA SER A 50 -18.69 -14.01 -16.17
C SER A 50 -17.60 -15.08 -15.98
N ILE A 51 -17.91 -16.32 -16.36
CA ILE A 51 -16.97 -17.45 -16.41
C ILE A 51 -17.01 -18.02 -17.83
N PRO A 52 -15.94 -17.97 -18.64
CA PRO A 52 -14.58 -17.49 -18.35
C PRO A 52 -14.45 -15.95 -18.29
N PRO A 53 -13.45 -15.40 -17.56
CA PRO A 53 -13.29 -13.96 -17.40
C PRO A 53 -12.94 -13.26 -18.72
N THR A 54 -13.64 -12.17 -19.01
CA THR A 54 -13.40 -11.35 -20.21
C THR A 54 -12.13 -10.52 -20.07
N ILE A 55 -11.17 -10.69 -20.97
CA ILE A 55 -9.90 -9.92 -20.93
C ILE A 55 -10.02 -8.59 -21.71
N PHE A 56 -10.86 -8.57 -22.76
CA PHE A 56 -11.15 -7.38 -23.55
C PHE A 56 -12.54 -6.86 -23.20
N PHE A 57 -12.63 -5.63 -22.69
CA PHE A 57 -13.86 -4.98 -22.30
C PHE A 57 -13.79 -3.48 -22.60
N VAL A 58 -14.94 -2.81 -22.61
CA VAL A 58 -15.03 -1.35 -22.71
C VAL A 58 -15.14 -0.81 -21.28
N PRO A 59 -14.17 -0.02 -20.80
CA PRO A 59 -14.22 0.53 -19.44
C PRO A 59 -15.46 1.40 -19.24
N THR A 60 -16.19 1.17 -18.16
CA THR A 60 -17.37 1.94 -17.78
C THR A 60 -17.29 2.42 -16.34
N LEU A 61 -17.96 3.55 -16.05
CA LEU A 61 -18.13 4.10 -14.71
C LEU A 61 -19.58 4.04 -14.22
N THR A 62 -20.47 3.42 -14.99
CA THR A 62 -21.90 3.34 -14.66
C THR A 62 -22.12 2.63 -13.32
N GLU A 63 -21.41 1.53 -13.06
CA GLU A 63 -21.53 0.77 -11.81
C GLU A 63 -21.08 1.58 -10.59
N PHE A 64 -20.05 2.43 -10.73
CA PHE A 64 -19.64 3.34 -9.65
C PHE A 64 -20.72 4.37 -9.33
N GLN A 65 -21.38 4.93 -10.34
CA GLN A 65 -22.47 5.89 -10.14
C GLN A 65 -23.68 5.22 -9.49
N GLU A 66 -24.01 4.02 -9.93
CA GLU A 66 -25.10 3.21 -9.36
C GLU A 66 -24.86 2.94 -7.88
N VAL A 67 -23.68 2.45 -7.49
CA VAL A 67 -23.33 2.21 -6.08
C VAL A 67 -23.38 3.49 -5.25
N LEU A 68 -22.86 4.61 -5.76
CA LEU A 68 -22.85 5.88 -5.04
C LEU A 68 -24.25 6.51 -4.89
N SER A 69 -25.17 6.25 -5.81
CA SER A 69 -26.56 6.71 -5.75
C SER A 69 -27.45 5.90 -4.81
N ARG A 70 -27.05 4.67 -4.48
CA ARG A 70 -27.71 3.78 -3.51
C ARG A 70 -27.32 4.16 -2.08
N ASP A 71 -27.78 3.39 -1.09
CA ASP A 71 -27.50 3.58 0.34
C ASP A 71 -26.04 3.29 0.77
N PHE A 72 -25.07 3.35 -0.16
CA PHE A 72 -23.64 3.15 0.13
C PHE A 72 -22.97 4.29 0.92
N PRO A 73 -23.21 5.59 0.62
CA PRO A 73 -22.46 6.69 1.25
C PRO A 73 -22.46 6.69 2.79
N PRO A 74 -23.57 6.37 3.49
CA PRO A 74 -23.56 6.26 4.95
C PRO A 74 -22.57 5.22 5.48
N PHE A 75 -22.46 4.05 4.84
CA PHE A 75 -21.50 3.01 5.25
C PHE A 75 -20.05 3.46 5.06
N PHE A 76 -19.78 4.15 3.95
CA PHE A 76 -18.48 4.73 3.68
C PHE A 76 -18.10 5.79 4.72
N ILE A 77 -19.02 6.71 5.02
CA ILE A 77 -18.80 7.78 6.02
C ILE A 77 -18.58 7.19 7.41
N ASN A 78 -19.39 6.22 7.84
CA ASN A 78 -19.23 5.57 9.15
C ASN A 78 -17.84 4.95 9.29
N SER A 79 -17.37 4.26 8.26
CA SER A 79 -16.04 3.63 8.25
C SER A 79 -14.91 4.66 8.26
N ALA A 80 -15.06 5.74 7.49
CA ALA A 80 -14.10 6.84 7.46
C ALA A 80 -14.00 7.53 8.83
N VAL A 81 -15.14 7.86 9.44
CA VAL A 81 -15.20 8.47 10.77
C VAL A 81 -14.62 7.54 11.83
N ALA A 82 -14.95 6.24 11.79
CA ALA A 82 -14.41 5.25 12.72
C ALA A 82 -12.87 5.15 12.62
N THR A 83 -12.34 5.06 11.40
CA THR A 83 -10.90 4.91 11.16
C THR A 83 -10.13 6.18 11.55
N ILE A 84 -10.59 7.35 11.10
CA ILE A 84 -9.95 8.63 11.39
C ILE A 84 -10.06 8.94 12.88
N GLY A 85 -11.25 8.78 13.46
CA GLY A 85 -11.49 9.01 14.88
C GLY A 85 -10.63 8.10 15.77
N SER A 86 -10.57 6.81 15.45
CA SER A 86 -9.71 5.85 16.17
C SER A 86 -8.23 6.22 16.06
N THR A 87 -7.75 6.55 14.85
CA THR A 87 -6.35 6.93 14.64
C THR A 87 -5.98 8.19 15.43
N LEU A 88 -6.85 9.20 15.43
CA LEU A 88 -6.64 10.41 16.21
C LEU A 88 -6.62 10.15 17.71
N LEU A 89 -7.54 9.33 18.22
CA LEU A 89 -7.55 8.93 19.63
C LEU A 89 -6.24 8.20 20.01
N VAL A 90 -5.77 7.28 19.17
CA VAL A 90 -4.50 6.58 19.37
C VAL A 90 -3.33 7.55 19.39
N ILE A 91 -3.29 8.55 18.52
CA ILE A 91 -2.23 9.56 18.52
C ILE A 91 -2.29 10.41 19.79
N VAL A 92 -3.47 10.91 20.15
CA VAL A 92 -3.66 11.79 21.32
C VAL A 92 -3.25 11.10 22.61
N LEU A 93 -3.57 9.81 22.76
CA LEU A 93 -3.26 9.06 23.98
C LEU A 93 -1.88 8.39 23.94
N GLY A 94 -1.52 7.82 22.79
CA GLY A 94 -0.30 7.02 22.61
C GLY A 94 0.96 7.87 22.45
N LEU A 95 0.87 9.03 21.78
CA LEU A 95 2.04 9.88 21.55
C LEU A 95 2.62 10.45 22.87
N PRO A 96 1.82 10.98 23.81
CA PRO A 96 2.34 11.41 25.11
C PRO A 96 2.89 10.25 25.95
N ALA A 97 2.24 9.09 25.90
CA ALA A 97 2.70 7.90 26.63
C ALA A 97 4.06 7.40 26.10
N ALA A 98 4.21 7.31 24.78
CA ALA A 98 5.47 6.94 24.13
C ALA A 98 6.58 7.98 24.40
N TYR A 99 6.24 9.27 24.42
CA TYR A 99 7.18 10.33 24.76
C TYR A 99 7.64 10.26 26.21
N ALA A 100 6.73 10.05 27.17
CA ALA A 100 7.08 9.89 28.57
C ALA A 100 8.01 8.69 28.81
N LEU A 101 7.78 7.59 28.07
CA LEU A 101 8.63 6.40 28.11
C LEU A 101 10.01 6.62 27.46
N SER A 102 10.10 7.42 26.40
CA SER A 102 11.38 7.66 25.72
C SER A 102 12.33 8.55 26.52
N ILE A 103 11.80 9.46 27.34
CA ILE A 103 12.62 10.38 28.16
C ILE A 103 13.06 9.79 29.50
N ARG A 104 12.32 8.81 30.05
CA ARG A 104 12.67 8.19 31.34
C ARG A 104 13.37 6.85 31.07
N PRO A 105 14.61 6.63 31.57
CA PRO A 105 15.22 5.32 31.51
C PRO A 105 14.36 4.35 32.31
N VAL A 106 13.70 3.44 31.60
CA VAL A 106 12.89 2.38 32.20
C VAL A 106 13.83 1.48 32.97
N ALA A 107 13.64 1.36 34.29
CA ALA A 107 14.40 0.43 35.11
C ALA A 107 14.24 -0.97 34.49
N GLN A 108 15.37 -1.64 34.29
CA GLN A 108 15.49 -2.92 33.60
C GLN A 108 14.40 -3.89 34.10
N ALA A 109 13.46 -4.25 33.23
CA ALA A 109 12.52 -5.31 33.52
C ALA A 109 13.35 -6.59 33.70
N ARG A 110 13.44 -7.06 34.96
CA ARG A 110 14.02 -8.37 35.28
C ARG A 110 12.97 -9.40 34.88
N ASP A 111 13.19 -10.04 33.75
CA ASP A 111 12.54 -11.30 33.40
C ASP A 111 12.98 -12.42 34.38
#